data_AF-A0A525KEI2-F1
#
_entry.id   AF-A0A525KEI2-F1
#
_cell.length_a   1.000
_cell.length_b   1.000
_cell.length_c   1.000
_cell.angle_alpha   90.00
_cell.angle_beta   90.00
_cell.angle_gamma   90.00
#
_symmetry.space_group_name_H-M   'P 1'
#
loop_
_entity.id
_entity.type
_entity.pdbx_description
1 polymer ?
#
loop_
_entity_poly.entity_id
_entity_poly.type
_entity_poly.pdbx_seq_one_letter_code
_entity_poly.pdbx_strand_id
1 'polypeptide(L)'
;MISSVAGKEWHAKTLRAWQLAILRFALTLDNADRLAVMAIASEIDRLGPQNEAKLDFDFFQRTSAGLCAAILQPDELNAAILRQYLARIDDERLKRSFAAAMQPEQPNTSSASKPVKRDNGLWRGLSSGSNHAL
;
A
#
# COMPACT_ATOMS: atom_id res chain seq x y z
N MET A 1 17.47 -23.43 -21.48
CA MET A 1 16.43 -23.49 -20.44
C MET A 1 16.60 -22.46 -19.30
N ILE A 2 17.61 -21.58 -19.29
CA ILE A 2 17.86 -20.61 -18.19
C ILE A 2 17.01 -19.32 -18.34
N SER A 3 16.57 -19.00 -19.56
CA SER A 3 15.78 -17.80 -19.89
C SER A 3 14.38 -17.76 -19.27
N SER A 4 13.76 -18.92 -19.02
CA SER A 4 12.39 -19.00 -18.49
C SER A 4 12.30 -18.67 -16.99
N VAL A 5 13.29 -19.08 -16.20
CA VAL A 5 13.32 -18.83 -14.75
C VAL A 5 13.68 -17.37 -14.46
N ALA A 6 14.67 -16.81 -15.16
CA ALA A 6 15.04 -15.41 -15.02
C ALA A 6 13.90 -14.45 -15.42
N GLY A 7 13.15 -14.77 -16.49
CA GLY A 7 12.00 -13.99 -16.92
C GLY A 7 10.84 -14.00 -15.92
N LYS A 8 10.58 -15.14 -15.26
CA LYS A 8 9.55 -15.27 -14.20
C LYS A 8 9.93 -14.51 -12.94
N GLU A 9 11.17 -14.62 -12.50
CA GLU A 9 11.69 -13.92 -11.33
C GLU A 9 11.70 -12.39 -11.52
N TRP A 10 12.07 -11.95 -12.73
CA TRP A 10 11.99 -10.53 -13.10
C TRP A 10 10.54 -10.04 -13.10
N HIS A 11 9.61 -10.79 -13.71
CA HIS A 11 8.18 -10.45 -13.69
C HIS A 11 7.61 -10.34 -12.27
N ALA A 12 7.92 -11.30 -11.41
CA ALA A 12 7.46 -11.29 -10.01
C ALA A 12 8.00 -10.07 -9.25
N LYS A 13 9.28 -9.72 -9.44
CA LYS A 13 9.90 -8.54 -8.83
C LYS A 13 9.26 -7.23 -9.32
N THR A 14 9.08 -7.08 -10.63
CA THR A 14 8.54 -5.85 -11.20
C THR A 14 7.06 -5.68 -10.84
N LEU A 15 6.27 -6.76 -10.84
CA LEU A 15 4.88 -6.74 -10.38
C LEU A 15 4.78 -6.32 -8.91
N ARG A 16 5.66 -6.86 -8.05
CA ARG A 16 5.73 -6.49 -6.64
C ARG A 16 6.15 -5.04 -6.43
N ALA A 17 7.11 -4.55 -7.21
CA ALA A 17 7.53 -3.15 -7.16
C ALA A 17 6.38 -2.20 -7.55
N TRP A 18 5.62 -2.56 -8.58
CA TRP A 18 4.43 -1.83 -8.99
C TRP A 18 3.35 -1.79 -7.90
N GLN A 19 3.03 -2.93 -7.30
CA GLN A 19 2.08 -2.99 -6.18
C GLN A 19 2.53 -2.14 -4.98
N LEU A 20 3.82 -2.19 -4.62
CA LEU A 20 4.34 -1.38 -3.52
C LEU A 20 4.32 0.13 -3.84
N ALA A 21 4.55 0.51 -5.09
CA ALA A 21 4.44 1.91 -5.51
C ALA A 21 3.00 2.42 -5.40
N ILE A 22 2.00 1.63 -5.78
CA ILE A 22 0.58 2.00 -5.61
C ILE A 22 0.26 2.13 -4.12
N LEU A 23 0.72 1.20 -3.28
CA LEU A 23 0.52 1.28 -1.83
C LEU A 23 1.13 2.56 -1.25
N ARG A 24 2.36 2.90 -1.65
CA ARG A 24 3.03 4.12 -1.23
C ARG A 24 2.22 5.36 -1.63
N PHE A 25 1.76 5.43 -2.89
CA PHE A 25 0.90 6.52 -3.34
C PHE A 25 -0.41 6.61 -2.55
N ALA A 26 -1.05 5.48 -2.26
CA ALA A 26 -2.27 5.46 -1.44
C ALA A 26 -2.05 6.01 -0.03
N LEU A 27 -0.84 5.85 0.53
CA LEU A 27 -0.49 6.35 1.86
C LEU A 27 -0.07 7.82 1.87
N THR A 28 0.61 8.29 0.83
CA THR A 28 1.19 9.65 0.80
C THR A 28 0.30 10.65 0.09
N LEU A 29 -0.49 10.19 -0.89
CA LEU A 29 -1.21 11.02 -1.86
C LEU A 29 -0.31 12.02 -2.60
N ASP A 30 1.02 11.78 -2.61
CA ASP A 30 2.00 12.66 -3.26
C ASP A 30 2.03 12.41 -4.77
N ASN A 31 2.05 13.49 -5.56
CA ASN A 31 2.15 13.41 -7.00
C ASN A 31 3.46 12.77 -7.48
N ALA A 32 4.57 12.90 -6.72
CA ALA A 32 5.81 12.20 -7.03
C ALA A 32 5.63 10.68 -7.00
N ASP A 33 4.88 10.18 -6.02
CA ASP A 33 4.57 8.75 -5.91
C ASP A 33 3.61 8.30 -7.02
N ARG A 34 2.65 9.15 -7.43
CA ARG A 34 1.81 8.91 -8.61
C ARG A 34 2.65 8.74 -9.88
N LEU A 35 3.63 9.61 -10.11
CA LEU A 35 4.52 9.52 -11.28
C LEU A 35 5.38 8.26 -11.24
N ALA A 36 5.85 7.86 -10.06
CA ALA A 36 6.60 6.62 -9.88
C ALA A 36 5.75 5.38 -10.25
N VAL A 37 4.46 5.35 -9.87
CA VAL A 37 3.53 4.28 -10.29
C VAL A 37 3.42 4.21 -11.81
N MET A 38 3.22 5.36 -12.47
CA MET A 38 3.08 5.40 -13.94
C MET A 38 4.37 4.93 -14.63
N ALA A 39 5.53 5.33 -14.14
CA ALA A 39 6.82 4.95 -14.73
C ALA A 39 7.05 3.43 -14.67
N ILE A 40 6.76 2.80 -13.52
CA ILE A 40 6.89 1.34 -13.36
C ILE A 40 5.87 0.61 -14.26
N ALA A 41 4.64 1.12 -14.34
CA ALA A 41 3.61 0.54 -15.20
C ALA A 41 4.01 0.52 -16.67
N SER A 42 4.52 1.64 -17.19
CA SER A 42 5.04 1.76 -18.55
C SER A 42 6.25 0.85 -18.80
N GLU A 43 7.09 0.62 -17.80
CA GLU A 43 8.20 -0.34 -17.91
C GLU A 43 7.69 -1.78 -18.09
N ILE A 44 6.68 -2.18 -17.32
CA ILE A 44 6.08 -3.53 -17.42
C ILE A 44 5.40 -3.72 -18.77
N ASP A 45 4.58 -2.75 -19.16
CA ASP A 45 3.88 -2.74 -20.45
C ASP A 45 4.86 -2.85 -21.64
N ARG A 46 6.01 -2.16 -21.58
CA ARG A 46 7.06 -2.23 -22.61
C ARG A 46 7.76 -3.60 -22.68
N LEU A 47 7.83 -4.32 -21.57
CA LEU A 47 8.55 -5.60 -21.46
C LEU A 47 7.64 -6.83 -21.63
N GLY A 48 6.39 -6.61 -22.04
CA GLY A 48 5.49 -7.68 -22.47
C GLY A 48 6.09 -8.57 -23.58
N PRO A 49 5.56 -9.79 -23.80
CA PRO A 49 6.15 -10.77 -24.69
C PRO A 49 6.45 -10.18 -26.08
N GLN A 50 7.73 -10.15 -26.44
CA GLN A 50 8.29 -9.62 -27.70
C GLN A 50 7.86 -10.36 -28.98
N ASN A 51 6.83 -11.20 -28.93
CA ASN A 51 6.37 -11.97 -30.07
C ASN A 51 4.88 -11.72 -30.28
N GLU A 52 4.55 -11.25 -31.48
CA GLU A 52 3.22 -10.98 -32.05
C GLU A 52 2.77 -9.52 -31.95
N ALA A 53 3.12 -8.79 -33.02
CA ALA A 53 2.42 -7.63 -33.54
C ALA A 53 1.96 -6.59 -32.51
N LYS A 54 2.87 -5.73 -32.04
CA LYS A 54 2.62 -4.35 -31.54
C LYS A 54 1.16 -4.07 -31.15
N LEU A 55 0.62 -4.86 -30.21
CA LEU A 55 -0.60 -4.51 -29.53
C LEU A 55 -0.13 -3.51 -28.49
N ASP A 56 -0.70 -2.32 -28.49
CA ASP A 56 -0.49 -1.33 -27.44
C ASP A 56 -0.97 -1.95 -26.12
N PHE A 57 -0.09 -2.73 -25.48
CA PHE A 57 -0.31 -3.27 -24.15
C PHE A 57 -0.06 -2.12 -23.20
N ASP A 58 -1.07 -1.29 -22.99
CA ASP A 58 -1.10 -0.23 -21.98
C ASP A 58 -1.91 -0.69 -20.75
N PHE A 59 -1.94 -2.01 -20.51
CA PHE A 59 -2.76 -2.59 -19.45
C PHE A 59 -2.36 -2.05 -18.09
N PHE A 60 -1.07 -2.07 -17.75
CA PHE A 60 -0.59 -1.57 -16.48
C PHE A 60 -0.77 -0.06 -16.41
N GLN A 61 -0.54 0.67 -17.50
CA GLN A 61 -0.71 2.11 -17.55
C GLN A 61 -2.19 2.52 -17.32
N ARG A 62 -3.14 1.92 -18.04
CA ARG A 62 -4.58 2.14 -17.88
C ARG A 62 -5.06 1.76 -16.48
N THR A 63 -4.64 0.60 -16.00
CA THR A 63 -4.99 0.14 -14.64
C THR A 63 -4.46 1.11 -13.60
N SER A 64 -3.21 1.55 -13.74
CA SER A 64 -2.59 2.49 -12.81
C SER A 64 -3.28 3.85 -12.82
N ALA A 65 -3.64 4.37 -13.99
CA ALA A 65 -4.39 5.62 -14.11
C ALA A 65 -5.75 5.54 -13.40
N GLY A 66 -6.48 4.44 -13.60
CA GLY A 66 -7.75 4.17 -12.93
C GLY A 66 -7.60 4.05 -11.42
N LEU A 67 -6.60 3.32 -10.93
CA LEU A 67 -6.32 3.18 -9.49
C LEU A 67 -5.92 4.50 -8.86
N CYS A 68 -5.04 5.28 -9.50
CA CYS A 68 -4.64 6.58 -8.98
C CYS A 68 -5.82 7.57 -8.92
N ALA A 69 -6.69 7.57 -9.93
CA ALA A 69 -7.91 8.38 -9.91
C ALA A 69 -8.86 7.94 -8.79
N ALA A 70 -9.08 6.63 -8.63
CA ALA A 70 -9.93 6.07 -7.60
C ALA A 70 -9.42 6.35 -6.17
N ILE A 71 -8.08 6.38 -5.98
CA ILE A 71 -7.46 6.77 -4.71
C ILE A 71 -7.69 8.26 -4.40
N LEU A 72 -7.66 9.14 -5.41
CA LEU A 72 -7.86 10.58 -5.23
C LEU A 72 -9.34 10.96 -5.03
N GLN A 73 -10.27 10.16 -5.54
CA GLN A 73 -11.70 10.41 -5.45
C GLN A 73 -12.44 9.22 -4.82
N PRO A 74 -12.46 9.11 -3.48
CA PRO A 74 -13.14 8.01 -2.81
C PRO A 74 -14.68 8.17 -2.91
N ASP A 75 -15.27 7.61 -3.96
CA ASP A 75 -16.71 7.38 -4.11
C ASP A 75 -17.03 5.87 -4.14
N GLU A 76 -18.32 5.51 -4.14
CA GLU A 76 -18.73 4.09 -4.10
C GLU A 76 -18.25 3.27 -5.30
N LEU A 77 -18.16 3.89 -6.48
CA LEU A 77 -17.76 3.26 -7.73
C LEU A 77 -16.24 3.04 -7.74
N ASN A 78 -15.48 4.03 -7.31
CA ASN A 78 -14.04 3.97 -7.12
C ASN A 78 -13.67 2.98 -6.02
N ALA A 79 -14.45 2.91 -4.92
CA ALA A 79 -14.28 1.88 -3.90
C ALA A 79 -14.53 0.46 -4.44
N ALA A 80 -15.43 0.29 -5.42
CA ALA A 80 -15.61 -1.00 -6.08
C ALA A 80 -14.40 -1.38 -6.96
N ILE A 81 -13.84 -0.43 -7.72
CA ILE A 81 -12.62 -0.61 -8.52
C ILE A 81 -11.45 -1.04 -7.62
N LEU A 82 -11.25 -0.34 -6.50
CA LEU A 82 -10.20 -0.66 -5.55
C LEU A 82 -10.39 -2.05 -4.93
N ARG A 83 -11.61 -2.41 -4.51
CA ARG A 83 -11.91 -3.76 -3.99
C ARG A 83 -11.65 -4.86 -5.02
N GLN A 84 -12.05 -4.64 -6.27
CA GLN A 84 -11.79 -5.59 -7.36
C GLN A 84 -10.29 -5.79 -7.58
N TYR A 85 -9.49 -4.72 -7.50
CA TYR A 85 -8.04 -4.81 -7.56
C TYR A 85 -7.46 -5.62 -6.40
N LEU A 86 -7.89 -5.34 -5.15
CA LEU A 86 -7.40 -6.06 -3.97
C LEU A 86 -7.70 -7.56 -4.02
N ALA A 87 -8.86 -7.94 -4.56
CA ALA A 87 -9.21 -9.35 -4.74
C ALA A 87 -8.24 -10.10 -5.68
N ARG A 88 -7.53 -9.39 -6.56
CA ARG A 88 -6.58 -9.96 -7.55
C ARG A 88 -5.14 -10.02 -7.07
N ILE A 89 -4.80 -9.40 -5.94
CA ILE A 89 -3.48 -9.56 -5.33
C ILE A 89 -3.41 -10.99 -4.76
N ASP A 90 -2.27 -11.67 -4.77
CA ASP A 90 -2.13 -12.98 -4.10
C ASP A 90 -1.49 -12.86 -2.71
N ASP A 91 -0.68 -11.82 -2.48
CA ASP A 91 -0.03 -11.55 -1.20
C ASP A 91 -1.04 -11.00 -0.16
N GLU A 92 -1.41 -11.84 0.80
CA GLU A 92 -2.35 -11.52 1.88
C GLU A 92 -1.89 -10.39 2.81
N ARG A 93 -0.58 -10.19 2.97
CA ARG A 93 -0.05 -9.09 3.78
C ARG A 93 -0.22 -7.78 3.03
N LEU A 94 0.13 -7.79 1.74
CA LEU A 94 -0.04 -6.64 0.86
C LEU A 94 -1.50 -6.23 0.75
N LYS A 95 -2.44 -7.18 0.56
CA LYS A 95 -3.88 -6.92 0.59
C LYS A 95 -4.31 -6.19 1.85
N ARG A 96 -3.90 -6.68 3.02
CA ARG A 96 -4.23 -6.08 4.32
C ARG A 96 -3.68 -4.66 4.45
N SER A 97 -2.45 -4.42 4.00
CA SER A 97 -1.85 -3.08 4.01
C SER A 97 -2.63 -2.10 3.14
N PHE A 98 -3.06 -2.51 1.96
CA PHE A 98 -3.91 -1.69 1.10
C PHE A 98 -5.29 -1.43 1.70
N ALA A 99 -5.94 -2.46 2.23
CA ALA A 99 -7.25 -2.33 2.85
C ALA A 99 -7.22 -1.33 4.02
N ALA A 100 -6.14 -1.35 4.82
CA ALA A 100 -5.92 -0.40 5.90
C ALA A 100 -5.63 1.03 5.39
N ALA A 101 -4.90 1.19 4.27
CA ALA A 101 -4.64 2.51 3.69
C ALA A 101 -5.92 3.16 3.10
N MET A 102 -6.83 2.34 2.57
CA MET A 102 -8.05 2.78 1.86
C MET A 102 -9.28 2.91 2.74
N GLN A 103 -9.25 2.29 3.93
CA GLN A 103 -10.21 2.57 4.99
C GLN A 103 -9.54 3.59 5.91
N PRO A 104 -9.70 4.90 5.68
CA PRO A 104 -9.43 5.85 6.75
C PRO A 104 -10.32 5.39 7.89
N GLU A 105 -9.71 5.03 9.02
CA GLU A 105 -10.41 4.78 10.26
C GLU A 105 -11.56 5.79 10.35
N GLN A 106 -12.79 5.34 10.14
CA GLN A 106 -13.87 6.04 10.79
C GLN A 106 -13.47 5.99 12.26
N PRO A 107 -13.43 7.14 12.97
CA PRO A 107 -13.41 7.09 14.40
C PRO A 107 -14.73 6.43 14.81
N ASN A 108 -14.75 5.10 14.81
CA ASN A 108 -15.81 4.30 15.35
C ASN A 108 -15.75 4.55 16.85
N THR A 109 -16.53 5.55 17.24
CA THR A 109 -17.04 5.81 18.57
C THR A 109 -17.84 4.60 19.04
N SER A 110 -17.19 3.44 19.23
CA SER A 110 -17.72 2.27 19.94
C SER A 110 -16.65 1.17 20.01
N SER A 111 -15.60 1.43 20.76
CA SER A 111 -15.04 0.37 21.62
C SER A 111 -14.84 0.97 22.99
N ALA A 112 -15.85 0.77 23.84
CA ALA A 112 -15.76 0.98 25.27
C ALA A 112 -14.72 -0.01 25.85
N SER A 113 -13.45 0.26 25.57
CA SER A 113 -12.36 -0.25 26.38
C SER A 113 -12.44 0.53 27.68
N LYS A 114 -12.88 -0.17 28.73
CA LYS A 114 -12.97 0.31 30.11
C LYS A 114 -11.76 1.19 30.43
N PRO A 115 -11.92 2.32 31.14
CA PRO A 115 -10.76 3.08 31.60
C PRO A 115 -9.91 2.14 32.45
N VAL A 116 -8.75 1.76 31.93
CA VAL A 116 -7.70 1.11 32.71
C VAL A 116 -7.35 2.13 33.79
N LYS A 117 -7.86 1.88 34.99
CA LYS A 117 -7.51 2.59 36.21
C LYS A 117 -5.98 2.57 36.29
N ARG A 118 -5.36 3.71 35.98
CA ARG A 118 -3.91 3.90 36.12
C ARG A 118 -3.59 3.66 37.58
N ASP A 119 -3.09 2.48 37.88
CA ASP A 119 -2.50 2.19 39.17
C ASP A 119 -1.20 2.99 39.22
N ASN A 120 -1.24 4.11 39.96
CA ASN A 120 -0.09 4.95 40.26
C ASN A 120 0.97 4.23 41.13
N GLY A 121 0.84 2.92 41.38
CA GLY A 121 1.81 2.12 42.11
C GLY A 121 3.11 1.81 41.35
N LEU A 122 3.14 1.93 40.02
CA LEU A 122 4.30 1.49 39.22
C LEU A 122 5.57 2.33 39.43
N TRP A 123 5.43 3.57 39.92
CA TRP A 123 6.55 4.51 40.09
C TRP A 123 6.97 4.73 41.54
N ARG A 124 6.39 3.98 42.49
CA ARG A 124 6.65 4.17 43.93
C ARG A 124 8.07 3.75 44.38
N GLY A 125 8.84 3.12 43.49
CA GLY A 125 10.22 2.66 43.74
C GLY A 125 11.32 3.54 43.16
N LEU A 126 11.00 4.59 42.39
CA LEU A 126 12.02 5.53 41.93
C LEU A 126 12.12 6.68 42.93
N SER A 127 12.95 6.47 43.95
CA SER A 127 13.37 7.52 44.87
C SER A 127 13.85 8.73 44.07
N SER A 128 13.07 9.82 44.14
CA SER A 128 13.51 11.15 43.73
C SER A 128 14.74 11.48 44.58
N GLY A 129 15.93 11.43 43.97
CA GLY A 129 17.18 11.84 44.60
C GLY A 129 17.15 13.33 44.89
N SER A 130 16.53 13.70 46.00
CA SER A 130 16.64 15.02 46.59
C SER A 130 17.90 15.02 47.46
N ASN A 131 19.03 15.37 46.86
CA ASN A 131 20.22 15.77 47.60
C ASN A 131 20.34 17.29 47.50
N HIS A 132 19.78 17.99 48.48
CA HIS A 132 20.21 19.32 48.85
C HIS A 132 20.49 19.28 50.36
N ALA A 133 21.76 19.13 50.72
CA ALA A 133 22.24 19.30 52.08
C ALA A 133 23.16 20.53 52.08
N LEU A 134 22.80 21.49 52.93
CA LEU A 134 23.62 22.61 53.40
C LEU A 134 24.76 22.10 54.29
#